data_AF-X1S986-F1
#
_entry.id   AF-X1S986-F1
#
_cell.length_a   1.000
_cell.length_b   1.000
_cell.length_c   1.000
_cell.angle_alpha   90.00
_cell.angle_beta   90.00
_cell.angle_gamma   90.00
#
_symmetry.space_group_name_H-M   'P 1'
#
loop_
_entity.id
_entity.type
_entity.pdbx_description
1 polymer ?
#
loop_
_entity_poly.entity_id
_entity_poly.type
_entity_poly.pdbx_seq_one_letter_code
_entity_poly.pdbx_strand_id
1 'polypeptide(L)' 'MLVLAIFLMVIGSFGVGAATFMEIKSHEAKWKIMMKVFPWIFGVGAVLLAIVIAGG' A
#
# COMPACT_ATOMS: atom_id res chain seq x y z
N MET A 1 6.01 1.04 16.75
CA MET A 1 4.79 1.08 15.93
C MET A 1 4.83 2.14 14.83
N LEU A 2 5.26 3.38 15.10
CA LEU A 2 5.35 4.45 14.09
C LEU A 2 6.16 4.07 12.83
N VAL A 3 7.37 3.55 13.02
CA VAL A 3 8.26 3.15 11.91
C VAL A 3 7.59 2.11 11.02
N LEU A 4 6.97 1.08 11.61
CA LEU A 4 6.25 0.04 10.87
C LEU A 4 5.07 0.62 10.05
N ALA A 5 4.30 1.53 10.64
CA ALA A 5 3.17 2.18 9.98
C ALA A 5 3.63 2.98 8.75
N ILE A 6 4.71 3.75 8.90
CA ILE A 6 5.32 4.52 7.80
C ILE A 6 5.83 3.56 6.71
N PHE A 7 6.53 2.48 7.08
CA PHE A 7 7.02 1.49 6.11
C PHE A 7 5.87 0.84 5.33
N LEU A 8 4.78 0.44 5.98
CA LEU A 8 3.61 -0.14 5.33
C LEU A 8 2.94 0.84 4.36
N MET A 9 2.84 2.12 4.74
CA MET A 9 2.32 3.17 3.85
C MET A 9 3.23 3.41 2.63
N VAL A 10 4.55 3.43 2.82
CA VAL A 10 5.50 3.62 1.71
C VAL A 10 5.44 2.44 0.75
N ILE A 11 5.46 1.20 1.26
CA ILE A 11 5.36 -0.01 0.43
C ILE A 11 4.00 -0.07 -0.28
N GLY A 12 2.92 0.27 0.41
CA GLY A 12 1.59 0.32 -0.16
C GLY A 12 1.49 1.33 -1.33
N SER A 13 1.99 2.56 -1.16
CA SER A 13 1.92 3.57 -2.22
C SER A 13 2.83 3.24 -3.42
N PHE A 14 4.06 2.78 -3.16
CA PHE A 14 4.97 2.34 -4.21
C PHE A 14 4.43 1.12 -4.95
N GLY A 15 3.84 0.17 -4.23
CA GLY A 15 3.25 -1.03 -4.78
C GLY A 15 2.05 -0.74 -5.69
N VAL A 16 1.18 0.19 -5.30
CA VAL A 16 0.10 0.68 -6.19
C VAL A 16 0.69 1.29 -7.45
N GLY A 17 1.64 2.23 -7.33
CA GLY A 17 2.26 2.88 -8.48
C GLY A 17 2.96 1.89 -9.43
N ALA A 18 3.72 0.95 -8.89
CA ALA A 18 4.41 -0.08 -9.66
C ALA A 18 3.44 -1.04 -10.34
N ALA A 19 2.38 -1.47 -9.65
CA ALA A 19 1.33 -2.31 -10.23
C ALA A 19 0.58 -1.59 -11.36
N THR A 20 0.32 -0.28 -11.20
CA THR A 20 -0.25 0.55 -12.28
C THR A 20 0.63 0.64 -13.49
N PHE A 21 1.92 0.91 -13.29
CA PHE A 21 2.86 0.99 -14.39
C PHE A 21 2.99 -0.35 -15.14
N MET A 22 3.05 -1.46 -14.39
CA MET A 22 3.13 -2.80 -14.96
C MET A 22 1.83 -3.26 -15.64
N GLU A 23 0.66 -2.85 -15.15
CA GLU A 23 -0.62 -3.14 -15.83
C GLU A 23 -0.67 -2.43 -17.19
N ILE A 24 -0.24 -1.16 -17.26
CA ILE A 24 -0.21 -0.39 -18.51
C ILE A 24 0.71 -1.03 -19.53
N LYS A 25 1.85 -1.59 -19.10
CA LYS A 25 2.84 -2.19 -20.00
C LYS A 25 2.50 -3.62 -20.42
N SER A 26 2.00 -4.43 -19.47
CA SER A 26 1.91 -5.89 -19.63
C SER A 26 0.48 -6.39 -19.85
N HIS A 27 -0.54 -5.57 -19.57
CA HIS A 27 -1.97 -5.91 -19.66
C HIS A 27 -2.37 -7.24 -18.98
N GLU A 28 -1.57 -7.73 -18.03
CA GLU A 28 -1.86 -8.99 -17.34
C GLU A 28 -2.81 -8.78 -16.16
N ALA A 29 -3.77 -9.70 -16.00
CA ALA A 29 -4.75 -9.68 -14.91
C ALA A 29 -4.12 -9.69 -13.50
N LYS A 30 -2.88 -10.18 -13.37
CA LYS A 30 -2.14 -10.22 -12.09
C LYS A 30 -1.92 -8.81 -11.53
N TRP A 31 -1.58 -7.84 -12.38
CA TRP A 31 -1.34 -6.45 -11.94
C TRP A 31 -2.62 -5.78 -11.45
N LYS A 32 -3.75 -6.09 -12.09
CA LYS A 32 -5.08 -5.65 -11.66
C LYS A 32 -5.47 -6.19 -10.28
N ILE A 33 -5.02 -7.39 -9.93
CA ILE A 33 -5.21 -7.96 -8.58
C ILE A 33 -4.27 -7.25 -7.60
N MET A 34 -3.00 -7.05 -7.95
CA MET A 34 -2.04 -6.35 -7.10
C MET A 34 -2.49 -4.91 -6.78
N MET A 35 -3.09 -4.21 -7.75
CA MET A 35 -3.73 -2.91 -7.53
C MET A 35 -4.84 -2.91 -6.48
N LYS A 36 -5.50 -4.04 -6.23
CA LYS A 36 -6.49 -4.17 -5.15
C LYS A 36 -5.86 -4.50 -3.81
N VAL A 37 -4.73 -5.22 -3.81
CA VAL A 37 -4.06 -5.66 -2.58
C VAL A 37 -3.20 -4.55 -1.96
N PHE A 38 -2.44 -3.81 -2.76
CA PHE A 38 -1.56 -2.75 -2.23
C PHE A 38 -2.29 -1.61 -1.49
N PRO A 39 -3.50 -1.18 -1.89
CA PRO A 39 -4.30 -0.22 -1.11
C PRO A 39 -4.69 -0.75 0.28
N TRP A 40 -4.86 -2.06 0.44
CA TRP A 40 -5.09 -2.65 1.76
C TRP A 40 -3.85 -2.56 2.63
N ILE A 41 -2.66 -2.81 2.07
CA ILE A 41 -1.39 -2.65 2.79
C ILE A 41 -1.19 -1.20 3.23
N PHE A 42 -1.50 -0.25 2.33
CA PHE A 42 -1.49 1.17 2.64
C PHE A 42 -2.50 1.51 3.76
N GLY A 43 -3.72 1.00 3.66
CA GLY A 43 -4.79 1.21 4.63
C GLY A 43 -4.44 0.69 6.02
N VAL A 44 -3.84 -0.51 6.12
CA VAL A 44 -3.34 -1.05 7.40
C VAL A 44 -2.25 -0.16 7.98
N GLY A 45 -1.32 0.31 7.14
CA GLY A 45 -0.30 1.28 7.55
C GLY A 45 -0.89 2.59 8.07
N ALA A 46 -1.91 3.13 7.39
CA ALA A 46 -2.60 4.35 7.79
C ALA A 46 -3.37 4.19 9.11
N VAL A 47 -4.04 3.05 9.32
CA VAL A 47 -4.73 2.73 10.57
C VAL A 47 -3.74 2.60 11.72
N LEU A 48 -2.62 1.90 11.51
CA LEU A 48 -1.55 1.81 12.49
C LEU A 48 -0.96 3.18 12.83
N LEU A 49 -0.78 4.05 11.83
CA LEU A 49 -0.30 5.41 12.04
C LEU A 49 -1.31 6.22 12.86
N ALA A 50 -2.61 6.10 12.55
CA ALA A 50 -3.67 6.80 13.27
C ALA A 50 -3.73 6.38 14.75
N ILE A 51 -3.59 5.08 15.04
CA ILE A 51 -3.54 4.57 16.43
C ILE A 51 -2.35 5.17 17.18
N VAL A 52 -1.17 5.19 16.54
CA VAL A 52 0.04 5.74 17.15
C VAL A 52 -0.06 7.25 17.40
N ILE A 53 -0.66 8.00 16.48
CA ILE A 53 -0.83 9.46 16.64
C ILE A 53 -1.93 9.78 17.65
N ALA A 54 -2.97 8.95 17.77
CA ALA A 54 -4.06 9.13 18.71
C ALA A 54 -3.69 8.83 20.18
N GLY A 55 -2.43 8.46 20.46
CA GLY A 55 -1.93 8.19 21.82
C GLY A 55 -2.18 6.77 22.32
N GLY A 56 -2.37 5.82 21.40
CA GLY A 56 -2.33 4.38 21.71
C GLY A 56 -0.94 3.85 21.99
#